data_AF-A0AAJ4XAH9-F1
#
_entry.id   AF-A0AAJ4XAH9-F1
#
_cell.length_a   1.000
_cell.length_b   1.000
_cell.length_c   1.000
_cell.angle_alpha   90.00
_cell.angle_beta   90.00
_cell.angle_gamma   90.00
#
_symmetry.space_group_name_H-M   'P 1'
#
loop_
_entity.id
_entity.type
_entity.pdbx_description
1 polymer ?
#
loop_
_entity_poly.entity_id
_entity_poly.type
_entity_poly.pdbx_seq_one_letter_code
_entity_poly.pdbx_strand_id
1 'polypeptide(L)'
;MKTFFRRTEMLAVMVVLSMLFFSCTGQTKPAKDQTLEVENMEVGVGLYSFNRFPFDKSVEMAKAANSQKVEGFSFHNLGERFGGKVIASLTDEEIAKMKGILDSNQVQMVSMYADGKTIEEWEQLFNQGQKLGLHFLVGEPDPQLLDKINELAGQYKLPLAIHEHAKGLSRYWHPDSAMAAVEGRDHLKVCADIGHWVRSGLDPVECLQKVEGKLLSLHV
;
A
#
# COMPACT_ATOMS: atom_id res chain seq x y z
N MET A 1 51.49 -73.71 -10.06
CA MET A 1 50.26 -74.49 -10.22
C MET A 1 49.27 -73.62 -10.98
N LYS A 2 48.91 -74.01 -12.20
CA LYS A 2 48.04 -73.23 -13.11
C LYS A 2 46.61 -73.26 -12.59
N THR A 3 45.98 -72.12 -12.36
CA THR A 3 44.52 -72.03 -12.21
C THR A 3 43.97 -71.02 -13.21
N PHE A 4 43.07 -71.58 -14.00
CA PHE A 4 42.40 -71.09 -15.18
C PHE A 4 41.22 -70.23 -14.73
N PHE A 5 41.34 -68.90 -14.80
CA PHE A 5 40.18 -68.03 -14.58
C PHE A 5 39.50 -67.75 -15.92
N ARG A 6 38.26 -68.24 -16.01
CA ARG A 6 37.44 -68.38 -17.20
C ARG A 6 36.90 -67.00 -17.61
N ARG A 7 37.15 -66.58 -18.85
CA ARG A 7 36.78 -65.27 -19.45
C ARG A 7 35.27 -64.93 -19.44
N THR A 8 34.41 -65.78 -18.93
CA THR A 8 32.94 -65.63 -18.96
C THR A 8 32.36 -64.91 -17.75
N GLU A 9 33.08 -64.78 -16.63
CA GLU A 9 32.55 -64.07 -15.43
C GLU A 9 32.85 -62.57 -15.42
N MET A 10 33.82 -62.10 -16.23
CA MET A 10 34.16 -60.68 -16.31
C MET A 10 33.15 -59.85 -17.12
N LEU A 11 32.28 -60.51 -17.91
CA LEU A 11 31.26 -59.83 -18.72
C LEU A 11 29.97 -59.56 -17.93
N ALA A 12 29.70 -60.33 -16.88
CA ALA A 12 28.51 -60.15 -16.04
C ALA A 12 28.65 -58.98 -15.05
N VAL A 13 29.88 -58.63 -14.66
CA VAL A 13 30.14 -57.53 -13.70
C VAL A 13 30.14 -56.16 -14.38
N MET A 14 30.39 -56.07 -15.69
CA MET A 14 30.34 -54.80 -16.43
C MET A 14 28.93 -54.38 -16.87
N VAL A 15 27.93 -55.27 -16.85
CA VAL A 15 26.55 -54.93 -17.25
C VAL A 15 25.69 -54.48 -16.06
N VAL A 16 26.05 -54.84 -14.84
CA VAL A 16 25.28 -54.46 -13.63
C VAL A 16 25.71 -53.10 -13.06
N LEU A 17 26.91 -52.60 -13.39
CA LEU A 17 27.40 -51.30 -12.91
C LEU A 17 26.97 -50.10 -13.81
N SER A 18 26.36 -50.35 -14.97
CA SER A 18 25.89 -49.30 -15.88
C SER A 18 24.40 -48.92 -15.72
N MET A 19 23.68 -49.54 -14.78
CA MET A 19 22.25 -49.27 -14.54
C MET A 19 21.96 -48.41 -13.29
N LEU A 20 22.98 -47.84 -12.65
CA LEU A 20 22.83 -46.99 -11.44
C LEU A 20 23.12 -45.49 -11.65
N PHE A 21 23.14 -45.02 -12.90
CA PHE A 21 23.34 -43.59 -13.22
C PHE A 21 22.21 -42.95 -14.04
N PHE A 22 20.98 -43.47 -13.93
CA PHE A 22 19.79 -42.90 -14.58
C PHE A 22 18.66 -42.62 -13.59
N SER A 23 18.95 -41.79 -12.58
CA SER A 23 17.89 -41.12 -11.81
C SER A 23 18.47 -40.00 -10.98
N CYS A 24 18.47 -38.81 -11.58
CA CYS A 24 18.28 -37.50 -10.95
C CYS A 24 18.57 -36.39 -11.97
N THR A 25 18.00 -36.48 -13.18
CA THR A 25 17.68 -35.25 -13.91
C THR A 25 16.43 -34.69 -13.28
N GLY A 26 16.60 -33.97 -12.17
CA GLY A 26 15.58 -33.08 -11.66
C GLY A 26 15.24 -32.11 -12.79
N GLN A 27 14.07 -32.28 -13.40
CA GLN A 27 13.47 -31.21 -14.18
C GLN A 27 13.16 -30.08 -13.20
N THR A 28 14.14 -29.22 -12.95
CA THR A 28 13.83 -27.85 -12.54
C THR A 28 13.01 -27.29 -13.70
N LYS A 29 11.68 -27.28 -13.54
CA LYS A 29 10.84 -26.44 -14.39
C LYS A 29 11.50 -25.07 -14.38
N PRO A 30 11.83 -24.48 -15.54
CA PRO A 30 12.27 -23.10 -15.55
C PRO A 30 11.20 -22.34 -14.78
N ALA A 31 11.60 -21.60 -13.74
CA ALA A 31 10.71 -20.64 -13.11
C ALA A 31 10.09 -19.88 -14.28
N LYS A 32 8.75 -19.87 -14.37
CA LYS A 32 8.09 -19.04 -15.36
C LYS A 32 8.67 -17.65 -15.13
N ASP A 33 9.41 -17.16 -16.11
CA ASP A 33 9.71 -15.75 -16.24
C ASP A 33 8.36 -15.12 -16.55
N GLN A 34 7.54 -14.98 -15.51
CA GLN A 34 6.43 -14.07 -15.51
C GLN A 34 7.14 -12.73 -15.44
N THR A 35 7.48 -12.19 -16.59
CA THR A 35 7.39 -10.75 -16.78
C THR A 35 5.98 -10.41 -16.33
N LEU A 36 5.84 -10.06 -15.05
CA LEU A 36 4.62 -9.49 -14.51
C LEU A 36 4.45 -8.23 -15.35
N GLU A 37 3.50 -8.27 -16.29
CA GLU A 37 2.98 -7.03 -16.85
C GLU A 37 2.38 -6.31 -15.64
N VAL A 38 3.16 -5.38 -15.07
CA VAL A 38 2.70 -4.46 -14.04
C VAL A 38 1.71 -3.53 -14.73
N GLU A 39 0.51 -4.03 -15.00
CA GLU A 39 -0.54 -3.20 -15.58
C GLU A 39 -0.96 -2.19 -14.51
N ASN A 40 -0.51 -0.95 -14.72
CA ASN A 40 -1.08 0.28 -14.17
C ASN A 40 -1.04 0.47 -12.65
N MET A 41 0.07 0.12 -11.97
CA MET A 41 0.29 0.64 -10.62
C MET A 41 0.61 2.13 -10.68
N GLU A 42 -0.28 2.95 -10.12
CA GLU A 42 -0.06 4.39 -10.02
C GLU A 42 0.91 4.68 -8.87
N VAL A 43 2.01 5.38 -9.18
CA VAL A 43 3.00 5.77 -8.18
C VAL A 43 2.89 7.26 -7.90
N GLY A 44 2.90 7.62 -6.62
CA GLY A 44 2.83 8.98 -6.14
C GLY A 44 3.71 9.21 -4.91
N VAL A 45 3.76 10.46 -4.44
CA VAL A 45 4.51 10.84 -3.24
C VAL A 45 3.54 11.17 -2.11
N GLY A 46 3.67 10.48 -0.98
CA GLY A 46 3.06 10.94 0.28
C GLY A 46 3.73 12.22 0.75
N LEU A 47 2.97 13.33 0.79
CA LEU A 47 3.50 14.65 1.15
C LEU A 47 4.01 14.72 2.59
N TYR A 48 3.66 13.74 3.44
CA TYR A 48 4.25 13.60 4.77
C TYR A 48 5.78 13.44 4.72
N SER A 49 6.34 12.91 3.62
CA SER A 49 7.79 12.89 3.36
C SER A 49 8.42 14.29 3.40
N PHE A 50 7.63 15.33 3.12
CA PHE A 50 8.01 16.74 3.11
C PHE A 50 7.29 17.54 4.21
N ASN A 51 6.88 16.91 5.31
CA ASN A 51 6.06 17.54 6.37
C ASN A 51 6.67 18.80 7.02
N ARG A 52 7.97 19.05 6.81
CA ARG A 52 8.68 20.23 7.32
C ARG A 52 8.50 21.48 6.42
N PHE A 53 7.84 21.32 5.27
CA PHE A 53 7.62 22.38 4.30
C PHE A 53 6.12 22.68 4.16
N PRO A 54 5.75 23.93 3.81
CA PRO A 54 4.36 24.26 3.50
C PRO A 54 3.89 23.52 2.25
N PHE A 55 2.57 23.47 2.08
CA PHE A 55 1.91 22.68 1.04
C PHE A 55 2.43 22.96 -0.37
N ASP A 56 2.54 24.22 -0.75
CA ASP A 56 3.04 24.60 -2.08
C ASP A 56 4.46 24.10 -2.34
N LYS A 57 5.38 24.23 -1.36
CA LYS A 57 6.71 23.64 -1.46
C LYS A 57 6.72 22.13 -1.48
N SER A 58 5.87 21.45 -0.72
CA SER A 58 5.77 19.99 -0.80
C SER A 58 5.31 19.51 -2.19
N VAL A 59 4.40 20.23 -2.84
CA VAL A 59 3.94 19.92 -4.21
C VAL A 59 5.04 20.17 -5.23
N GLU A 60 5.79 21.28 -5.12
CA GLU A 60 6.95 21.54 -5.97
C GLU A 60 8.03 20.46 -5.81
N MET A 61 8.29 20.00 -4.59
CA MET A 61 9.26 18.94 -4.31
C MET A 61 8.80 17.59 -4.88
N ALA A 62 7.51 17.26 -4.78
CA ALA A 62 6.95 16.05 -5.39
C ALA A 62 7.10 16.10 -6.92
N LYS A 63 6.81 17.25 -7.55
CA LYS A 63 7.05 17.47 -8.97
C LYS A 63 8.53 17.33 -9.34
N ALA A 64 9.43 17.91 -8.55
CA ALA A 64 10.88 17.80 -8.77
C ALA A 64 11.40 16.36 -8.65
N ALA A 65 10.71 15.51 -7.87
CA ALA A 65 10.92 14.07 -7.81
C ALA A 65 10.24 13.30 -8.96
N ASN A 66 9.75 14.00 -10.00
CA ASN A 66 9.00 13.47 -11.14
C ASN A 66 7.69 12.77 -10.78
N SER A 67 7.10 13.10 -9.62
CA SER A 67 5.78 12.59 -9.27
C SER A 67 4.68 13.52 -9.78
N GLN A 68 3.73 12.94 -10.52
CA GLN A 68 2.51 13.63 -10.94
C GLN A 68 1.33 13.36 -10.00
N LYS A 69 1.52 12.50 -8.98
CA LYS A 69 0.50 12.11 -8.02
C LYS A 69 1.00 12.29 -6.60
N VAL A 70 0.13 12.75 -5.72
CA VAL A 70 0.46 12.94 -4.31
C VAL A 70 -0.66 12.45 -3.40
N GLU A 71 -0.27 12.07 -2.19
CA GLU A 71 -1.17 11.89 -1.06
C GLU A 71 -0.94 13.03 -0.06
N GLY A 72 -1.98 13.81 0.23
CA GLY A 72 -1.96 14.85 1.25
C GLY A 72 -2.11 14.27 2.68
N PHE A 73 -2.07 15.12 3.70
CA PHE A 73 -2.45 14.73 5.06
C PHE A 73 -3.18 15.88 5.77
N SER A 74 -4.22 15.56 6.53
CA SER A 74 -5.22 16.54 6.98
C SER A 74 -4.68 17.54 7.97
N PHE A 75 -3.63 17.18 8.71
CA PHE A 75 -2.96 18.01 9.71
C PHE A 75 -1.70 18.71 9.18
N HIS A 76 -1.54 18.79 7.85
CA HIS A 76 -0.46 19.55 7.22
C HIS A 76 -0.61 21.04 7.52
N ASN A 77 0.43 21.65 8.11
CA ASN A 77 0.53 23.11 8.14
C ASN A 77 0.74 23.62 6.71
N LEU A 78 -0.32 24.20 6.14
CA LEU A 78 -0.33 24.65 4.75
C LEU A 78 0.49 25.93 4.52
N GLY A 79 0.99 26.57 5.58
CA GLY A 79 1.83 27.76 5.52
C GLY A 79 1.05 29.07 5.39
N GLU A 80 1.79 30.18 5.30
CA GLU A 80 1.23 31.54 5.30
C GLU A 80 0.25 31.80 4.16
N ARG A 81 0.42 31.13 3.01
CA ARG A 81 -0.47 31.25 1.87
C ARG A 81 -1.92 30.82 2.18
N PHE A 82 -2.10 30.03 3.23
CA PHE A 82 -3.39 29.60 3.77
C PHE A 82 -3.58 30.08 5.22
N GLY A 83 -2.81 31.08 5.67
CA GLY A 83 -2.89 31.60 7.04
C GLY A 83 -2.52 30.60 8.13
N GLY A 84 -1.68 29.60 7.82
CA GLY A 84 -1.30 28.54 8.76
C GLY A 84 -2.41 27.53 9.05
N LYS A 85 -3.50 27.53 8.25
CA LYS A 85 -4.60 26.59 8.37
C LYS A 85 -4.19 25.17 7.98
N VAL A 86 -5.04 24.24 8.35
CA VAL A 86 -5.07 22.85 7.88
C VAL A 86 -6.24 22.64 6.90
N ILE A 87 -6.25 21.52 6.17
CA ILE A 87 -7.24 21.25 5.11
C ILE A 87 -8.68 21.32 5.64
N ALA A 88 -8.94 20.79 6.84
CA ALA A 88 -10.26 20.80 7.45
C ALA A 88 -10.84 22.22 7.67
N SER A 89 -9.98 23.24 7.76
CA SER A 89 -10.38 24.63 8.06
C SER A 89 -10.45 25.53 6.83
N LEU A 90 -10.22 24.99 5.63
CA LEU A 90 -10.23 25.80 4.41
C LEU A 90 -11.65 26.15 3.97
N THR A 91 -11.81 27.38 3.48
CA THR A 91 -13.02 27.82 2.77
C THR A 91 -13.03 27.28 1.33
N ASP A 92 -14.16 27.40 0.63
CA ASP A 92 -14.26 26.97 -0.77
C ASP A 92 -13.31 27.74 -1.70
N GLU A 93 -13.07 29.03 -1.42
CA GLU A 93 -12.09 29.84 -2.15
C GLU A 93 -10.66 29.33 -1.91
N GLU A 94 -10.33 28.95 -0.68
CA GLU A 94 -9.01 28.40 -0.35
C GLU A 94 -8.83 27.00 -0.93
N ILE A 95 -9.88 26.18 -1.00
CA ILE A 95 -9.85 24.89 -1.71
C ILE A 95 -9.61 25.10 -3.20
N ALA A 96 -10.30 26.06 -3.83
CA ALA A 96 -10.05 26.40 -5.23
C ALA A 96 -8.61 26.87 -5.47
N LYS A 97 -8.06 27.67 -4.55
CA LYS A 97 -6.64 28.08 -4.56
C LYS A 97 -5.70 26.88 -4.44
N MET A 98 -5.98 25.94 -3.54
CA MET A 98 -5.21 24.69 -3.40
C MET A 98 -5.22 23.88 -4.69
N LYS A 99 -6.38 23.72 -5.34
CA LYS A 99 -6.50 23.05 -6.65
C LYS A 99 -5.68 23.77 -7.72
N GLY A 100 -5.70 25.09 -7.78
CA GLY A 100 -4.86 25.86 -8.69
C GLY A 100 -3.35 25.64 -8.49
N ILE A 101 -2.89 25.39 -7.26
CA ILE A 101 -1.48 25.04 -6.98
C ILE A 101 -1.16 23.67 -7.56
N LEU A 102 -2.03 22.68 -7.36
CA LEU A 102 -1.90 21.34 -7.92
C LEU A 102 -1.85 21.39 -9.46
N ASP A 103 -2.82 22.08 -10.07
CA ASP A 103 -2.95 22.20 -11.54
C ASP A 103 -1.76 22.91 -12.18
N SER A 104 -1.31 24.04 -11.62
CA SER A 104 -0.14 24.77 -12.14
C SER A 104 1.16 23.97 -12.01
N ASN A 105 1.21 23.01 -11.08
CA ASN A 105 2.33 22.09 -10.96
C ASN A 105 2.16 20.82 -11.81
N GLN A 106 1.00 20.59 -12.44
CA GLN A 106 0.66 19.35 -13.14
C GLN A 106 0.74 18.14 -12.21
N VAL A 107 0.26 18.31 -10.97
CA VAL A 107 0.22 17.29 -9.93
C VAL A 107 -1.23 17.08 -9.52
N GLN A 108 -1.66 15.83 -9.42
CA GLN A 108 -2.96 15.46 -8.88
C GLN A 108 -2.81 14.98 -7.43
N MET A 109 -3.59 15.54 -6.50
CA MET A 109 -3.76 14.93 -5.18
C MET A 109 -4.81 13.83 -5.27
N VAL A 110 -4.37 12.58 -5.17
CA VAL A 110 -5.24 11.40 -5.38
C VAL A 110 -5.92 10.99 -4.09
N SER A 111 -5.22 11.11 -2.96
CA SER A 111 -5.70 10.74 -1.65
C SER A 111 -5.22 11.71 -0.58
N MET A 112 -5.75 11.54 0.63
CA MET A 112 -5.29 12.26 1.81
C MET A 112 -5.37 11.36 3.04
N TYR A 113 -4.32 11.34 3.85
CA TYR A 113 -4.38 10.81 5.20
C TYR A 113 -5.24 11.73 6.08
N ALA A 114 -6.35 11.21 6.59
CA ALA A 114 -7.34 11.90 7.39
C ALA A 114 -7.22 11.46 8.86
N ASP A 115 -7.13 12.42 9.78
CA ASP A 115 -6.99 12.18 11.21
C ASP A 115 -8.16 12.75 12.03
N GLY A 116 -9.39 12.37 11.68
CA GLY A 116 -10.60 12.76 12.42
C GLY A 116 -10.76 12.00 13.73
N LYS A 117 -11.23 12.68 14.80
CA LYS A 117 -11.47 12.10 16.13
C LYS A 117 -12.96 11.94 16.45
N THR A 118 -13.82 12.74 15.82
CA THR A 118 -15.29 12.64 15.96
C THR A 118 -15.94 12.46 14.58
N ILE A 119 -17.22 12.07 14.57
CA ILE A 119 -17.97 11.92 13.31
C ILE A 119 -18.08 13.25 12.56
N GLU A 120 -18.23 14.37 13.28
CA GLU A 120 -18.29 15.70 12.70
C GLU A 120 -16.97 16.08 12.03
N GLU A 121 -15.84 15.74 12.66
CA GLU A 121 -14.51 15.95 12.06
C GLU A 121 -14.30 15.07 10.82
N TRP A 122 -14.72 13.79 10.87
CA TRP A 122 -14.68 12.90 9.72
C TRP A 122 -15.55 13.41 8.57
N GLU A 123 -16.79 13.82 8.85
CA GLU A 123 -17.69 14.39 7.85
C GLU A 123 -17.07 15.62 7.18
N GLN A 124 -16.44 16.51 7.97
CA GLN A 124 -15.74 17.66 7.41
C GLN A 124 -14.57 17.24 6.51
N LEU A 125 -13.80 16.21 6.89
CA LEU A 125 -12.69 15.70 6.07
C LEU A 125 -13.19 15.05 4.76
N PHE A 126 -14.28 14.28 4.80
CA PHE A 126 -14.93 13.74 3.60
C PHE A 126 -15.44 14.86 2.67
N ASN A 127 -16.07 15.89 3.23
CA ASN A 127 -16.52 17.06 2.49
C ASN A 127 -15.36 17.79 1.79
N GLN A 128 -14.26 18.04 2.49
CA GLN A 128 -13.08 18.66 1.88
C GLN A 128 -12.43 17.75 0.82
N GLY A 129 -12.35 16.45 1.09
CA GLY A 129 -11.85 15.46 0.12
C GLY A 129 -12.67 15.44 -1.17
N GLN A 130 -14.00 15.50 -1.06
CA GLN A 130 -14.88 15.57 -2.23
C GLN A 130 -14.67 16.85 -3.04
N LYS A 131 -14.55 18.02 -2.39
CA LYS A 131 -14.29 19.31 -3.06
C LYS A 131 -12.94 19.34 -3.79
N LEU A 132 -11.92 18.73 -3.19
CA LEU A 132 -10.60 18.55 -3.79
C LEU A 132 -10.61 17.56 -4.96
N GLY A 133 -11.62 16.68 -5.03
CA GLY A 133 -11.72 15.65 -6.05
C GLY A 133 -10.82 14.45 -5.76
N LEU A 134 -10.60 14.13 -4.48
CA LEU A 134 -9.84 12.94 -4.08
C LEU A 134 -10.57 11.67 -4.52
N HIS A 135 -9.80 10.61 -4.73
CA HIS A 135 -10.33 9.28 -5.06
C HIS A 135 -10.63 8.45 -3.82
N PHE A 136 -9.87 8.64 -2.74
CA PHE A 136 -10.09 7.99 -1.46
C PHE A 136 -9.42 8.77 -0.32
N LEU A 137 -9.83 8.48 0.92
CA LEU A 137 -9.10 8.89 2.11
C LEU A 137 -8.30 7.70 2.66
N VAL A 138 -7.26 8.00 3.43
CA VAL A 138 -6.52 7.03 4.23
C VAL A 138 -6.70 7.41 5.70
N GLY A 139 -6.78 6.45 6.64
CA GLY A 139 -6.79 6.83 8.05
C GLY A 139 -6.83 5.66 9.02
N GLU A 140 -6.68 6.01 10.30
CA GLU A 140 -6.69 5.08 11.43
C GLU A 140 -7.81 5.48 12.43
N PRO A 141 -9.10 5.35 12.04
CA PRO A 141 -10.21 5.77 12.90
C PRO A 141 -10.35 4.91 14.16
N ASP A 142 -11.06 5.41 15.17
CA ASP A 142 -11.48 4.55 16.28
C ASP A 142 -12.50 3.49 15.79
N PRO A 143 -12.37 2.20 16.17
CA PRO A 143 -13.27 1.12 15.76
C PRO A 143 -14.74 1.41 16.03
N GLN A 144 -15.07 2.18 17.06
CA GLN A 144 -16.45 2.56 17.39
C GLN A 144 -17.07 3.47 16.34
N LEU A 145 -16.26 4.14 15.52
CA LEU A 145 -16.71 5.04 14.47
C LEU A 145 -16.81 4.36 13.10
N LEU A 146 -16.28 3.15 12.93
CA LEU A 146 -16.11 2.50 11.61
C LEU A 146 -17.41 2.35 10.83
N ASP A 147 -18.50 1.97 11.50
CA ASP A 147 -19.79 1.79 10.82
C ASP A 147 -20.31 3.12 10.28
N LYS A 148 -20.20 4.19 11.08
CA LYS A 148 -20.64 5.52 10.66
C LYS A 148 -19.72 6.12 9.59
N ILE A 149 -18.42 5.87 9.69
CA ILE A 149 -17.44 6.28 8.67
C ILE A 149 -17.68 5.54 7.36
N ASN A 150 -18.04 4.25 7.40
CA ASN A 150 -18.42 3.49 6.21
C ASN A 150 -19.66 4.08 5.53
N GLU A 151 -20.68 4.50 6.30
CA GLU A 151 -21.84 5.22 5.76
C GLU A 151 -21.42 6.54 5.09
N LEU A 152 -20.58 7.36 5.75
CA LEU A 152 -20.07 8.61 5.19
C LEU A 152 -19.30 8.37 3.89
N ALA A 153 -18.39 7.39 3.88
CA ALA A 153 -17.62 7.02 2.70
C ALA A 153 -18.54 6.66 1.50
N GLY A 154 -19.64 5.96 1.76
CA GLY A 154 -20.67 5.68 0.76
C GLY A 154 -21.42 6.94 0.28
N GLN A 155 -21.85 7.80 1.22
CA GLN A 155 -22.58 9.03 0.91
C GLN A 155 -21.76 10.01 0.06
N TYR A 156 -20.49 10.19 0.41
CA TYR A 156 -19.56 11.06 -0.31
C TYR A 156 -18.98 10.41 -1.57
N LYS A 157 -19.21 9.10 -1.78
CA LYS A 157 -18.61 8.26 -2.83
C LYS A 157 -17.08 8.32 -2.80
N LEU A 158 -16.53 8.34 -1.59
CA LEU A 158 -15.11 8.49 -1.31
C LEU A 158 -14.72 7.38 -0.32
N PRO A 159 -14.20 6.23 -0.77
CA PRO A 159 -13.82 5.15 0.13
C PRO A 159 -12.72 5.59 1.11
N LEU A 160 -12.66 4.93 2.27
CA LEU A 160 -11.59 5.10 3.25
C LEU A 160 -10.74 3.82 3.30
N ALA A 161 -9.43 3.97 3.14
CA ALA A 161 -8.47 2.91 3.35
C ALA A 161 -7.92 2.96 4.78
N ILE A 162 -8.12 1.88 5.54
CA ILE A 162 -7.56 1.69 6.88
C ILE A 162 -6.05 1.55 6.74
N HIS A 163 -5.32 2.45 7.38
CA HIS A 163 -3.87 2.40 7.49
C HIS A 163 -3.45 1.90 8.86
N GLU A 164 -2.34 1.17 8.90
CA GLU A 164 -1.72 0.68 10.10
C GLU A 164 -0.32 1.23 10.34
N HIS A 165 -0.03 1.49 11.61
CA HIS A 165 1.33 1.68 12.10
C HIS A 165 1.86 0.40 12.78
N ALA A 166 3.12 0.43 13.20
CA ALA A 166 3.77 -0.73 13.83
C ALA A 166 3.09 -1.18 15.14
N LYS A 167 3.32 -2.44 15.52
CA LYS A 167 2.84 -3.06 16.76
C LYS A 167 3.11 -2.17 17.98
N GLY A 168 2.05 -1.93 18.75
CA GLY A 168 2.08 -1.07 19.94
C GLY A 168 1.83 0.42 19.66
N LEU A 169 1.80 0.84 18.39
CA LEU A 169 1.43 2.19 17.98
C LEU A 169 0.05 2.25 17.31
N SER A 170 -0.34 1.16 16.65
CA SER A 170 -1.61 1.07 15.94
C SER A 170 -2.50 -0.03 16.50
N ARG A 171 -3.81 0.19 16.39
CA ARG A 171 -4.83 -0.85 16.64
C ARG A 171 -5.06 -1.77 15.43
N TYR A 172 -4.62 -1.34 14.24
CA TYR A 172 -4.71 -2.08 12.99
C TYR A 172 -3.37 -2.71 12.58
N TRP A 173 -2.36 -2.68 13.45
CA TRP A 173 -0.96 -3.07 13.21
C TRP A 173 -0.74 -4.45 12.55
N HIS A 174 -1.71 -5.36 12.63
CA HIS A 174 -1.67 -6.68 12.03
C HIS A 174 -2.67 -6.78 10.86
N PRO A 175 -2.37 -7.51 9.77
CA PRO A 175 -3.31 -7.68 8.66
C PRO A 175 -4.68 -8.20 9.12
N ASP A 176 -4.73 -9.10 10.11
CA ASP A 176 -6.00 -9.61 10.64
C ASP A 176 -6.85 -8.51 11.31
N SER A 177 -6.22 -7.55 12.01
CA SER A 177 -6.93 -6.41 12.60
C SER A 177 -7.42 -5.42 11.54
N ALA A 178 -6.65 -5.20 10.48
CA ALA A 178 -7.09 -4.39 9.34
C ALA A 178 -8.26 -5.06 8.60
N MET A 179 -8.19 -6.38 8.38
CA MET A 179 -9.26 -7.15 7.75
C MET A 179 -10.56 -7.13 8.57
N ALA A 180 -10.46 -7.29 9.89
CA ALA A 180 -11.61 -7.16 10.79
C ALA A 180 -12.27 -5.76 10.73
N ALA A 181 -11.48 -4.71 10.50
CA ALA A 181 -12.00 -3.36 10.35
C ALA A 181 -12.80 -3.18 9.04
N VAL A 182 -12.46 -3.90 7.97
CA VAL A 182 -13.12 -3.75 6.65
C VAL A 182 -14.13 -4.85 6.32
N GLU A 183 -14.19 -5.91 7.12
CA GLU A 183 -15.14 -7.01 6.93
C GLU A 183 -16.59 -6.52 7.12
N GLY A 184 -17.46 -6.86 6.16
CA GLY A 184 -18.85 -6.39 6.14
C GLY A 184 -19.05 -4.89 5.85
N ARG A 185 -17.97 -4.14 5.56
CA ARG A 185 -18.01 -2.70 5.27
C ARG A 185 -17.56 -2.42 3.84
N ASP A 186 -18.52 -2.16 2.96
CA ASP A 186 -18.29 -2.10 1.51
C ASP A 186 -17.43 -0.91 1.04
N HIS A 187 -17.40 0.17 1.83
CA HIS A 187 -16.69 1.40 1.51
C HIS A 187 -15.37 1.55 2.25
N LEU A 188 -15.01 0.56 3.08
CA LEU A 188 -13.71 0.50 3.72
C LEU A 188 -12.78 -0.47 3.00
N LYS A 189 -11.53 -0.06 2.88
CA LYS A 189 -10.43 -0.78 2.20
C LYS A 189 -9.19 -0.76 3.09
N VAL A 190 -8.08 -1.30 2.60
CA VAL A 190 -6.79 -1.32 3.31
C VAL A 190 -5.75 -0.47 2.57
N CYS A 191 -5.03 0.35 3.33
CA CYS A 191 -3.80 1.02 2.91
C CYS A 191 -2.65 0.31 3.61
N ALA A 192 -1.95 -0.59 2.92
CA ALA A 192 -0.91 -1.41 3.52
C ALA A 192 0.42 -0.66 3.60
N ASP A 193 0.96 -0.49 4.80
CA ASP A 193 2.33 -0.04 5.02
C ASP A 193 3.23 -1.24 5.33
N ILE A 194 3.96 -1.66 4.30
CA ILE A 194 4.82 -2.83 4.39
C ILE A 194 5.99 -2.63 5.36
N GLY A 195 6.41 -1.38 5.58
CA GLY A 195 7.46 -1.04 6.54
C GLY A 195 6.99 -1.22 7.98
N HIS A 196 5.75 -0.86 8.28
CA HIS A 196 5.14 -1.06 9.59
C HIS A 196 4.92 -2.53 9.94
N TRP A 197 4.55 -3.36 8.96
CA TRP A 197 4.50 -4.81 9.15
C TRP A 197 5.87 -5.43 9.39
N VAL A 198 6.90 -5.05 8.62
CA VAL A 198 8.28 -5.52 8.84
C VAL A 198 8.77 -5.13 10.24
N ARG A 199 8.54 -3.88 10.66
CA ARG A 199 8.87 -3.39 12.02
C ARG A 199 8.12 -4.13 13.13
N SER A 200 7.01 -4.77 12.79
CA SER A 200 6.20 -5.58 13.69
C SER A 200 6.61 -7.06 13.71
N GLY A 201 7.64 -7.43 12.94
CA GLY A 201 8.14 -8.81 12.82
C GLY A 201 7.30 -9.69 11.91
N LEU A 202 6.54 -9.10 10.98
CA LEU A 202 5.70 -9.82 10.03
C LEU A 202 6.36 -9.86 8.64
N ASP A 203 6.06 -10.91 7.88
CA ASP A 203 6.43 -10.97 6.47
C ASP A 203 5.45 -10.09 5.66
N PRO A 204 5.94 -9.04 4.97
CA PRO A 204 5.07 -8.13 4.24
C PRO A 204 4.38 -8.79 3.04
N VAL A 205 4.97 -9.83 2.43
CA VAL A 205 4.36 -10.56 1.32
C VAL A 205 3.17 -11.38 1.80
N GLU A 206 3.33 -12.09 2.92
CA GLU A 206 2.21 -12.81 3.55
C GLU A 206 1.09 -11.86 4.00
N CYS A 207 1.46 -10.68 4.51
CA CYS A 207 0.47 -9.67 4.90
C CYS A 207 -0.30 -9.11 3.69
N LEU A 208 0.38 -8.82 2.58
CA LEU A 208 -0.26 -8.40 1.34
C LEU A 208 -1.21 -9.46 0.77
N GLN A 209 -0.83 -10.74 0.82
CA GLN A 209 -1.70 -11.85 0.42
C GLN A 209 -2.97 -11.93 1.28
N LYS A 210 -2.85 -11.66 2.59
CA LYS A 210 -4.01 -11.66 3.51
C LYS A 210 -5.04 -10.57 3.21
N VAL A 211 -4.59 -9.42 2.72
CA VAL A 211 -5.47 -8.27 2.42
C VAL A 211 -5.86 -8.19 0.94
N GLU A 212 -5.54 -9.22 0.16
CA GLU A 212 -5.90 -9.33 -1.26
C GLU A 212 -7.41 -9.13 -1.45
N GLY A 213 -7.80 -8.35 -2.47
CA GLY A 213 -9.19 -7.98 -2.73
C GLY A 213 -9.75 -6.84 -1.86
N LYS A 214 -9.05 -6.47 -0.77
CA LYS A 214 -9.38 -5.29 0.05
C LYS A 214 -8.32 -4.18 0.00
N LEU A 215 -7.12 -4.48 -0.50
CA LEU A 215 -6.04 -3.52 -0.73
C LEU A 215 -6.47 -2.43 -1.73
N LEU A 216 -6.32 -1.16 -1.34
CA LEU A 216 -6.59 0.00 -2.19
C LEU A 216 -5.33 0.84 -2.47
N SER A 217 -4.44 0.94 -1.49
CA SER A 217 -3.18 1.68 -1.61
C SER A 217 -2.07 1.01 -0.80
N LEU A 218 -0.82 1.40 -1.07
CA LEU A 218 0.34 0.97 -0.31
C LEU A 218 1.19 2.18 0.08
N HIS A 219 1.76 2.13 1.27
CA HIS A 219 2.88 2.97 1.70
C HIS A 219 4.16 2.12 1.70
N VAL A 220 5.24 2.69 1.14
CA VAL A 220 6.51 2.01 0.84
C VAL A 220 7.67 2.78 1.44
#